data_AF-A0A925QMN9-F1
#
_entry.id   AF-A0A925QMN9-F1
#
_cell.length_a   1.000
_cell.length_b   1.000
_cell.length_c   1.000
_cell.angle_alpha   90.00
_cell.angle_beta   90.00
_cell.angle_gamma   90.00
#
_symmetry.space_group_name_H-M   'P 1'
#
loop_
_entity.id
_entity.type
_entity.pdbx_description
1 polymer ?
#
loop_
_entity_poly.entity_id
_entity_poly.type
_entity_poly.pdbx_seq_one_letter_code
_entity_poly.pdbx_strand_id
1 'polypeptide(L)'
;MPASTVPRDNQLLAAMPDADWALWAPMVEAVELPLGKVLYESGSRLRHVYFPTTAIVSLLYVMEDGASAEIAVVGHEGVVGVSLFMGGESTTSRA
;
A
#
# COMPACT_ATOMS: atom_id res chain seq x y z
N MET A 1 0.46 -25.44 -10.60
CA MET A 1 0.40 -23.96 -10.59
C MET A 1 1.75 -23.48 -10.10
N PRO A 2 2.58 -22.75 -10.86
CA PRO A 2 3.77 -22.19 -10.27
C PRO A 2 3.30 -21.11 -9.29
N ALA A 3 3.68 -21.25 -8.02
CA ALA A 3 3.55 -20.18 -7.05
C ALA A 3 4.31 -18.98 -7.63
N SER A 4 3.59 -17.92 -7.98
CA SER A 4 4.21 -16.61 -8.19
C SER A 4 4.88 -16.27 -6.87
N THR A 5 6.18 -16.50 -6.78
CA THR A 5 7.02 -16.05 -5.67
C THR A 5 6.88 -14.54 -5.64
N VAL A 6 5.94 -14.04 -4.84
CA VAL A 6 5.89 -12.62 -4.50
C VAL A 6 7.15 -12.41 -3.67
N PRO A 7 8.15 -11.71 -4.22
CA PRO A 7 9.41 -11.60 -3.53
C PRO A 7 9.19 -10.74 -2.29
N ARG A 8 9.76 -11.14 -1.15
CA ARG A 8 9.76 -10.38 0.11
C ARG A 8 10.70 -9.16 -0.01
N ASP A 9 10.60 -8.42 -1.10
CA ASP A 9 11.46 -7.27 -1.42
C ASP A 9 11.03 -6.01 -0.64
N ASN A 10 9.82 -6.04 -0.07
CA ASN A 10 9.40 -5.07 0.94
C ASN A 10 9.96 -5.48 2.31
N GLN A 11 10.54 -4.53 3.06
CA GLN A 11 11.22 -4.81 4.33
C GLN A 11 10.26 -5.33 5.41
N LEU A 12 8.99 -4.91 5.42
CA LEU A 12 7.99 -5.40 6.38
C LEU A 12 7.62 -6.85 6.09
N LEU A 13 7.47 -7.20 4.81
CA LEU A 13 7.23 -8.60 4.41
C LEU A 13 8.48 -9.47 4.66
N ALA A 14 9.68 -8.92 4.45
CA ALA A 14 10.95 -9.61 4.71
C ALA A 14 11.17 -9.93 6.19
N ALA A 15 10.74 -9.02 7.08
CA ALA A 15 10.88 -9.17 8.53
C ALA A 15 9.88 -10.16 9.14
N MET A 16 8.91 -10.67 8.36
CA MET A 16 7.87 -11.56 8.84
C MET A 16 8.43 -12.98 9.10
N PRO A 17 8.13 -13.60 10.26
CA PRO A 17 8.46 -14.99 10.51
C PRO A 17 7.87 -15.91 9.43
N ASP A 18 8.56 -17.00 9.10
CA ASP A 18 8.12 -17.90 8.02
C ASP A 18 6.75 -18.53 8.27
N ALA A 19 6.40 -18.78 9.54
CA ALA A 19 5.08 -19.29 9.92
C ALA A 19 3.96 -18.30 9.59
N ASP A 20 4.18 -17.01 9.84
CA ASP A 20 3.20 -15.95 9.54
C ASP A 20 3.14 -15.70 8.02
N TRP A 21 4.28 -15.71 7.34
CA TRP A 21 4.32 -15.60 5.88
C TRP A 21 3.55 -16.72 5.20
N ALA A 22 3.63 -17.96 5.70
CA ALA A 22 2.88 -19.08 5.12
C ALA A 22 1.36 -18.85 5.16
N LEU A 23 0.86 -18.11 6.16
CA LEU A 23 -0.55 -17.72 6.25
C LEU A 23 -0.89 -16.57 5.30
N TRP A 24 0.04 -15.63 5.10
CA TRP A 24 -0.17 -14.44 4.26
C TRP A 24 0.02 -14.71 2.77
N ALA A 25 0.98 -15.57 2.40
CA ALA A 25 1.36 -15.81 1.01
C ALA A 25 0.18 -16.11 0.06
N PRO A 26 -0.87 -16.86 0.45
CA PRO A 26 -2.04 -17.09 -0.41
C PRO A 26 -2.92 -15.84 -0.63
N MET A 27 -2.83 -14.84 0.25
CA MET A 27 -3.60 -13.60 0.22
C MET A 27 -2.83 -12.44 -0.43
N VAL A 28 -1.54 -12.62 -0.70
CA VAL A 28 -0.68 -11.58 -1.28
C VAL A 28 -0.58 -11.80 -2.78
N GLU A 29 -0.86 -10.74 -3.53
CA GLU A 29 -0.76 -10.71 -4.98
C GLU A 29 0.25 -9.65 -5.43
N ALA A 30 1.08 -10.00 -6.40
CA ALA A 30 1.96 -9.03 -7.05
C ALA A 30 1.17 -8.20 -8.06
N VAL A 31 1.19 -6.88 -7.93
CA VAL A 31 0.47 -5.96 -8.81
C VAL A 31 1.41 -4.93 -9.43
N GLU A 32 1.18 -4.58 -10.69
CA GLU A 32 1.94 -3.51 -11.34
C GLU A 32 1.39 -2.13 -10.95
N LEU A 33 2.32 -1.24 -10.59
CA LEU A 33 2.07 0.15 -10.21
C LEU A 33 2.77 1.11 -11.19
N PRO A 34 2.17 1.39 -12.37
CA PRO A 34 2.69 2.40 -13.28
C PRO A 34 2.70 3.79 -12.64
N LEU A 35 3.63 4.63 -13.09
CA LEU A 35 3.76 6.01 -12.62
C LEU A 35 2.44 6.78 -12.79
N GLY A 36 2.01 7.47 -11.74
CA GLY A 36 0.77 8.25 -11.73
C GLY A 36 -0.50 7.41 -11.53
N LYS A 37 -0.39 6.10 -11.28
CA LYS A 37 -1.54 5.27 -10.90
C LYS A 37 -2.04 5.69 -9.53
N VAL A 38 -3.33 5.98 -9.48
CA VAL A 38 -4.05 6.26 -8.23
C VAL A 38 -4.46 4.93 -7.60
N LEU A 39 -3.98 4.67 -6.40
CA LEU A 39 -4.35 3.51 -5.57
C LEU A 39 -5.70 3.72 -4.88
N TYR A 40 -5.98 4.95 -4.44
CA TYR A 40 -7.27 5.33 -3.86
C TYR A 40 -7.44 6.84 -3.83
N GLU A 41 -8.70 7.28 -3.91
CA GLU A 41 -9.09 8.68 -3.79
C GLU A 41 -9.48 9.03 -2.35
N SER A 42 -9.41 10.31 -2.00
CA SER A 42 -9.91 10.81 -0.72
C SER A 42 -11.39 10.45 -0.54
N GLY A 43 -11.75 9.95 0.65
CA GLY A 43 -13.11 9.51 0.97
C GLY A 43 -13.51 8.17 0.35
N SER A 44 -12.65 7.54 -0.46
CA SER A 44 -12.91 6.19 -0.97
C SER A 44 -12.61 5.13 0.09
N ARG A 45 -13.41 4.05 0.10
CA ARG A 45 -13.15 2.88 0.94
C ARG A 45 -11.94 2.14 0.38
N LEU A 46 -10.84 2.20 1.13
CA LEU A 46 -9.69 1.33 0.93
C LEU A 46 -10.13 -0.14 1.05
N ARG A 47 -9.65 -1.01 0.16
CA ARG A 47 -9.98 -2.44 0.18
C ARG A 47 -8.75 -3.34 0.25
N HIS A 48 -7.59 -2.78 -0.06
CA HIS A 48 -6.34 -3.49 -0.13
C HIS A 48 -5.25 -2.67 0.58
N VAL A 49 -4.25 -3.40 1.04
CA VAL A 49 -3.03 -2.85 1.62
C VAL A 49 -1.91 -3.12 0.63
N TYR A 50 -1.10 -2.11 0.35
CA TYR A 50 -0.04 -2.20 -0.65
C TYR A 50 1.32 -2.16 0.03
N PHE A 51 2.19 -3.08 -0.38
CA PHE A 51 3.58 -3.17 0.04
C PHE A 51 4.45 -2.87 -1.19
N PRO A 52 4.92 -1.62 -1.36
CA PRO A 52 5.77 -1.29 -2.50
C PRO A 52 7.06 -2.13 -2.45
N THR A 53 7.54 -2.59 -3.60
CA THR A 53 8.79 -3.37 -3.74
C THR A 53 9.78 -2.66 -4.64
N THR A 54 9.30 -2.11 -5.76
CA THR A 54 10.11 -1.40 -6.77
C THR A 54 9.61 0.02 -7.06
N ALA A 55 8.64 0.50 -6.29
CA ALA A 55 7.97 1.78 -6.50
C ALA A 55 7.95 2.61 -5.22
N ILE A 56 7.73 3.91 -5.37
CA ILE A 56 7.35 4.81 -4.29
C ILE A 56 5.90 5.23 -4.47
N VAL A 57 5.17 5.35 -3.37
CA VAL A 57 3.79 5.84 -3.35
C VAL A 57 3.75 7.17 -2.61
N SER A 58 3.24 8.20 -3.26
CA SER A 58 3.07 9.53 -2.68
C SER A 58 1.67 9.67 -2.11
N LEU A 59 1.58 10.06 -0.84
CA LEU A 59 0.32 10.38 -0.16
C LEU A 59 0.07 11.89 -0.26
N LEU A 60 -0.99 12.25 -0.97
CA LEU A 60 -1.41 13.63 -1.21
C LEU A 60 -2.63 13.97 -0.34
N TYR A 61 -2.59 15.09 0.37
CA TYR A 61 -3.77 15.71 0.97
C TYR A 61 -4.41 16.63 -0.04
N VAL A 62 -5.72 16.51 -0.26
CA VAL A 62 -6.46 17.50 -1.05
C VAL A 62 -7.00 18.55 -0.09
N MET A 63 -6.54 19.79 -0.23
CA MET A 63 -7.04 20.94 0.52
C MET A 63 -8.40 21.39 -0.05
N GLU A 64 -9.14 22.17 0.73
CA GLU A 64 -10.52 22.62 0.41
C GLU A 64 -10.59 23.49 -0.86
N ASP A 65 -9.46 24.09 -1.26
CA ASP A 65 -9.29 24.88 -2.48
C ASP A 65 -8.90 24.05 -3.73
N GLY A 66 -8.78 22.72 -3.58
CA GLY A 66 -8.39 21.79 -4.65
C GLY A 66 -6.88 21.68 -4.87
N ALA A 67 -6.05 22.40 -4.10
CA ALA A 67 -4.61 22.19 -4.14
C ALA A 67 -4.21 20.93 -3.37
N SER A 68 -3.23 20.19 -3.90
CA SER A 68 -2.70 18.99 -3.25
C SER A 68 -1.40 19.28 -2.52
N ALA A 69 -1.33 18.97 -1.23
CA ALA A 69 -0.08 18.99 -0.47
C ALA A 69 0.45 17.56 -0.30
N GLU A 70 1.71 17.33 -0.63
CA GLU A 70 2.38 16.05 -0.35
C GLU A 70 2.58 15.90 1.17
N ILE A 71 2.03 14.83 1.73
CA ILE A 71 2.06 14.57 3.18
C ILE A 71 3.20 13.61 3.53
N ALA A 72 3.37 12.57 2.72
CA ALA A 72 4.32 11.50 2.99
C ALA A 72 4.61 10.67 1.73
N VAL A 73 5.78 10.05 1.70
CA VAL A 73 6.18 9.07 0.68
C VAL A 73 6.39 7.73 1.36
N VAL A 74 5.91 6.66 0.73
CA VAL A 74 6.07 5.27 1.19
C VAL A 74 6.82 4.47 0.14
N GLY A 75 8.01 3.98 0.50
CA GLY A 75 8.82 3.11 -0.33
C GLY A 75 8.75 1.64 0.06
N HIS A 76 9.81 0.90 -0.25
CA HIS A 76 9.92 -0.52 0.03
C HIS A 76 10.05 -0.87 1.51
N GLU A 77 10.26 0.13 2.36
CA GLU A 77 10.31 0.02 3.82
C GLU A 77 8.93 0.07 4.49
N GLY A 78 7.90 0.49 3.76
CA GLY A 78 6.60 0.85 4.33
C GLY A 78 5.42 0.11 3.75
N VAL A 79 4.24 0.57 4.14
CA VAL A 79 2.94 0.00 3.76
C VAL A 79 1.92 1.13 3.57
N VAL A 80 1.06 0.98 2.56
CA VAL A 80 -0.01 1.94 2.24
C VAL A 80 -1.36 1.29 2.51
N GLY A 81 -2.30 2.03 3.11
CA GLY A 81 -3.66 1.56 3.43
C GLY A 81 -3.83 1.02 4.85
N VAL A 82 -2.89 1.27 5.76
CA VAL A 82 -2.94 0.80 7.16
C VAL A 82 -4.13 1.35 7.96
N SER A 83 -4.73 2.44 7.49
CA SER A 83 -5.98 3.03 8.01
C SER A 83 -7.13 2.01 8.10
N LEU A 84 -7.13 0.99 7.24
CA LEU A 84 -8.06 -0.15 7.31
C LEU A 84 -7.94 -0.94 8.62
N PHE A 85 -6.72 -1.07 9.15
CA PHE A 85 -6.46 -1.79 10.39
C PHE A 85 -6.79 -0.97 11.64
N MET A 86 -6.80 0.37 11.54
CA MET A 86 -7.04 1.28 12.69
C MET A 86 -8.52 1.63 12.88
N GLY A 87 -9.45 1.00 12.15
CA GLY A 87 -10.89 1.23 12.28
C GLY A 87 -11.42 2.50 11.59
N GLY A 88 -10.57 3.17 10.78
CA GLY A 88 -11.00 4.27 9.92
C GLY A 88 -11.43 3.75 8.56
N GLU A 89 -12.74 3.76 8.28
CA GLU A 89 -13.28 3.25 7.01
C GLU A 89 -12.84 4.06 5.76
N SER A 90 -12.28 5.26 5.95
CA SER A 90 -11.84 6.15 4.88
C SER A 90 -10.65 7.01 5.31
N THR A 91 -9.75 7.33 4.37
CA THR A 91 -8.71 8.35 4.54
C THR A 91 -9.10 9.63 3.82
N THR A 92 -8.72 10.78 4.38
CA THR A 92 -8.84 12.09 3.71
C THR A 92 -7.71 12.35 2.71
N SER A 93 -6.71 11.47 2.63
CA SER A 93 -5.64 11.50 1.62
C SER A 93 -5.99 10.68 0.37
N ARG A 94 -5.25 10.94 -0.71
CA ARG A 94 -5.20 10.18 -1.97
C ARG A 94 -3.79 9.59 -2.14
N ALA A 95 -3.68 8.40 -2.73
CA ALA A 95 -2.41 7.77 -3.08
C ALA A 95 -2.46 7.21 -4.50
#